data_AF-A0A0W1DA93-F1
#
_entry.id   AF-A0A0W1DA93-F1
#
_cell.length_a   1.000
_cell.length_b   1.000
_cell.length_c   1.000
_cell.angle_alpha   90.00
_cell.angle_beta   90.00
_cell.angle_gamma   90.00
#
_symmetry.space_group_name_H-M   'P 1'
#
loop_
_entity.id
_entity.type
_entity.pdbx_description
1 polymer ?
#
loop_
_entity_poly.entity_id
_entity_poly.type
_entity_poly.pdbx_seq_one_letter_code
_entity_poly.pdbx_strand_id
1 'polypeptide(L)'
;MGSLIASRHKSAMKRLSAAALLALLPIQFFAEQPASDPLAFVDPMIGTGPEGRTFPGATAPFGMVQLSPDTDATCQIRECYDHAAGYSYNDPTIQGVSHTHFSGAGHSDLGDILVMPQVREVKLDPGDPKQPGSGYRQRFSHDTEKASPGYYAVTLADSGIRRTSREREETLALRREVAEAIATRDPARARAAMESHFANSIGEMLRDQF
;
A
#
# COMPACT_ATOMS: atom_id res chain seq x y z
N MET A 1 86.58 19.50 34.39
CA MET A 1 85.20 19.65 34.89
C MET A 1 84.24 19.30 33.76
N GLY A 2 83.81 18.04 33.64
CA GLY A 2 82.96 17.63 32.52
C GLY A 2 82.58 16.16 32.58
N SER A 3 81.93 15.74 33.67
CA SER A 3 81.38 14.38 33.81
C SER A 3 80.10 14.44 34.63
N LEU A 4 78.99 14.92 34.04
CA LEU A 4 77.69 14.88 34.71
C LEU A 4 76.47 15.02 33.77
N ILE A 5 76.48 14.48 32.53
CA ILE A 5 75.28 14.56 31.65
C ILE A 5 75.10 13.28 30.80
N ALA A 6 75.19 12.08 31.41
CA ALA A 6 75.00 10.83 30.65
C ALA A 6 74.10 9.78 31.31
N SER A 7 73.29 10.14 32.32
CA SER A 7 72.57 9.15 33.14
C SER A 7 71.04 9.34 33.25
N ARG A 8 70.39 10.21 32.47
CA ARG A 8 68.92 10.43 32.59
C ARG A 8 68.06 9.97 31.41
N HIS A 9 68.63 9.56 30.28
CA HIS A 9 67.83 9.27 29.08
C HIS A 9 67.38 7.81 28.89
N LYS A 10 67.95 6.82 29.61
CA LYS A 10 67.66 5.39 29.35
C LYS A 10 66.42 4.83 30.07
N SER A 11 65.85 5.56 31.05
CA SER A 11 64.67 5.08 31.80
C SER A 11 63.32 5.50 31.20
N ALA A 12 63.29 6.49 30.30
CA ALA A 12 62.04 6.97 29.69
C ALA A 12 61.58 6.07 28.53
N MET A 13 62.50 5.47 27.78
CA MET A 13 62.16 4.71 26.57
C MET A 13 61.61 3.30 26.83
N LYS A 14 61.80 2.72 28.03
CA LYS A 14 61.23 1.40 28.37
C LYS A 14 59.78 1.46 28.88
N ARG A 15 59.23 2.65 29.13
CA ARG A 15 57.82 2.82 29.54
C ARG A 15 56.88 3.14 28.38
N LEU A 16 57.41 3.48 27.21
CA LEU A 16 56.58 3.78 26.03
C LEU A 16 56.11 2.53 25.26
N SER A 17 56.78 1.39 25.39
CA SER A 17 56.40 0.17 24.65
C SER A 17 55.16 -0.54 25.22
N ALA A 18 54.72 -0.22 26.43
CA ALA A 18 53.53 -0.81 27.04
C ALA A 18 52.22 -0.04 26.75
N ALA A 19 52.31 1.20 26.25
CA ALA A 19 51.14 2.02 25.94
C ALA A 19 50.61 1.80 24.51
N ALA A 20 51.38 1.16 23.62
CA ALA A 20 50.99 0.91 22.24
C ALA A 20 50.13 -0.34 22.04
N LEU A 21 49.97 -1.19 23.06
CA LEU A 21 49.17 -2.43 22.98
C LEU A 21 47.72 -2.27 23.47
N LEU A 22 47.35 -1.08 23.96
CA LEU A 22 46.01 -0.77 24.48
C LEU A 22 45.16 0.08 23.51
N ALA A 23 45.44 0.00 22.21
CA ALA A 23 44.66 0.63 21.15
C ALA A 23 43.91 -0.41 20.29
N LEU A 24 43.71 -1.63 20.80
CA LEU A 24 42.69 -2.54 20.26
C LEU A 24 41.31 -2.08 20.78
N LEU A 25 40.81 -0.99 20.22
CA LEU A 25 39.37 -0.69 20.30
C LEU A 25 38.63 -1.87 19.65
N PRO A 26 37.65 -2.50 20.32
CA PRO A 26 36.77 -3.39 19.62
C PRO A 26 36.05 -2.56 18.57
N ILE A 27 36.23 -2.91 17.29
CA ILE A 27 35.33 -2.46 16.24
C ILE A 27 33.97 -3.00 16.66
N GLN A 28 33.15 -2.14 17.26
CA GLN A 28 31.77 -2.47 17.50
C GLN A 28 31.12 -2.54 16.13
N PHE A 29 30.93 -3.76 15.63
CA PHE A 29 29.97 -4.01 14.59
C PHE A 29 28.62 -3.55 15.14
N PHE A 30 28.21 -2.33 14.80
CA PHE A 30 26.81 -1.97 14.85
C PHE A 30 26.13 -2.90 13.84
N ALA A 31 25.56 -3.99 14.33
CA ALA A 31 24.60 -4.75 13.55
C ALA A 31 23.46 -3.77 13.25
N GLU A 32 23.30 -3.42 11.97
CA GLU A 32 22.15 -2.67 11.50
C GLU A 32 20.91 -3.47 11.91
N GLN A 33 20.18 -2.97 12.91
CA GLN A 33 18.89 -3.53 13.28
C GLN A 33 18.07 -3.51 12.00
N PRO A 34 17.48 -4.64 11.54
CA PRO A 34 16.64 -4.62 10.37
C PRO A 34 15.58 -3.55 10.59
N ALA A 35 15.59 -2.50 9.77
CA ALA A 35 14.61 -1.44 9.86
C ALA A 35 13.23 -2.09 9.75
N SER A 36 12.38 -1.90 10.77
CA SER A 36 11.02 -2.42 10.74
C SER A 36 10.29 -1.84 9.53
N ASP A 37 9.71 -2.69 8.69
CA ASP A 37 8.93 -2.25 7.54
C ASP A 37 7.76 -1.36 8.02
N PRO A 38 7.74 -0.06 7.69
CA PRO A 38 6.68 0.84 8.13
C PRO A 38 5.29 0.42 7.64
N LEU A 39 5.23 -0.31 6.52
CA LEU A 39 3.97 -0.80 5.96
C LEU A 39 3.32 -1.87 6.85
N ALA A 40 4.09 -2.54 7.70
CA ALA A 40 3.58 -3.55 8.63
C ALA A 40 2.66 -2.96 9.72
N PHE A 41 2.69 -1.64 9.92
CA PHE A 41 1.82 -0.95 10.89
C PHE A 41 0.51 -0.45 10.29
N VAL A 42 0.32 -0.58 8.97
CA VAL A 42 -0.86 -0.06 8.29
C VAL A 42 -1.91 -1.16 8.15
N ASP A 43 -3.09 -0.92 8.69
CA ASP A 43 -4.27 -1.75 8.51
C ASP A 43 -5.34 -0.96 7.71
N PRO A 44 -5.53 -1.28 6.41
CA PRO A 44 -6.54 -0.61 5.58
C PRO A 44 -7.99 -0.88 5.97
N MET A 45 -8.26 -1.86 6.84
CA MET A 45 -9.62 -2.17 7.29
C MET A 45 -10.11 -1.17 8.35
N ILE A 46 -9.20 -0.43 9.01
CA ILE A 46 -9.56 0.55 10.03
C ILE A 46 -10.33 1.71 9.38
N GLY A 47 -11.53 1.98 9.90
CA GLY A 47 -12.39 3.06 9.42
C GLY A 47 -13.31 2.69 8.26
N THR A 48 -13.30 1.44 7.80
CA THR A 48 -14.14 0.96 6.69
C THR A 48 -15.61 0.74 7.07
N GLY A 49 -15.97 1.04 8.32
CA GLY A 49 -17.35 1.08 8.78
C GLY A 49 -18.06 2.41 8.45
N PRO A 50 -19.37 2.52 8.77
CA PRO A 50 -20.21 3.65 8.40
C PRO A 50 -19.78 5.00 8.99
N GLU A 51 -19.02 5.00 10.09
CA GLU A 51 -18.55 6.23 10.73
C GLU A 51 -17.31 6.81 10.07
N GLY A 52 -16.36 5.95 9.68
CA GLY A 52 -15.08 6.35 9.10
C GLY A 52 -15.18 6.56 7.59
N ARG A 53 -15.91 5.68 6.89
CA ARG A 53 -16.11 5.71 5.44
C ARG A 53 -14.77 5.76 4.70
N THR A 54 -13.81 4.95 5.12
CA THR A 54 -12.60 4.64 4.33
C THR A 54 -12.84 3.38 3.50
N PHE A 55 -11.92 3.06 2.61
CA PHE A 55 -12.01 1.89 1.76
C PHE A 55 -10.76 1.00 1.89
N PRO A 56 -10.89 -0.34 1.82
CA PRO A 56 -9.77 -1.26 2.02
C PRO A 56 -8.97 -1.55 0.73
N GLY A 57 -9.41 -1.00 -0.40
CA GLY A 57 -8.84 -1.24 -1.72
C GLY A 57 -7.36 -0.89 -1.92
N ALA A 58 -6.80 -1.47 -2.97
CA ALA A 58 -5.43 -1.19 -3.39
C ALA A 58 -5.34 0.24 -3.96
N THR A 59 -4.52 1.08 -3.33
CA THR A 59 -4.24 2.44 -3.80
C THR A 59 -2.81 2.87 -3.49
N ALA A 60 -2.34 3.84 -4.26
CA ALA A 60 -1.13 4.60 -3.98
C ALA A 60 -1.30 5.55 -2.81
N PRO A 61 -0.16 6.02 -2.27
CA PRO A 61 -0.05 7.41 -1.86
C PRO A 61 -0.44 8.35 -3.03
N PHE A 62 -1.57 9.06 -2.89
CA PHE A 62 -2.09 10.07 -3.84
C PHE A 62 -2.48 9.52 -5.23
N GLY A 63 -2.85 8.25 -5.31
CA GLY A 63 -3.22 7.59 -6.57
C GLY A 63 -4.55 8.09 -7.07
N MET A 64 -4.67 8.33 -8.37
CA MET A 64 -5.96 8.69 -9.01
C MET A 64 -6.87 7.48 -9.24
N VAL A 65 -6.31 6.27 -9.14
CA VAL A 65 -7.05 5.01 -9.21
C VAL A 65 -7.04 4.38 -7.82
N GLN A 66 -8.20 3.95 -7.35
CA GLN A 66 -8.39 3.28 -6.07
C GLN A 66 -9.18 2.00 -6.34
N LEU A 67 -8.49 0.87 -6.49
CA LEU A 67 -9.12 -0.42 -6.79
C LEU A 67 -9.69 -1.03 -5.52
N SER A 68 -10.94 -0.68 -5.20
CA SER A 68 -11.60 -1.06 -3.96
C SER A 68 -12.89 -1.85 -4.18
N PRO A 69 -13.23 -2.80 -3.28
CA PRO A 69 -14.53 -3.45 -3.28
C PRO A 69 -15.69 -2.45 -3.08
N ASP A 70 -16.81 -2.72 -3.75
CA ASP A 70 -18.09 -2.05 -3.50
C ASP A 70 -19.07 -3.02 -2.86
N THR A 71 -19.53 -2.74 -1.65
CA THR A 71 -20.56 -3.53 -0.97
C THR A 71 -21.96 -3.01 -1.26
N ASP A 72 -22.18 -1.69 -1.29
CA ASP A 72 -23.40 -1.09 -1.82
C ASP A 72 -23.12 0.20 -2.59
N ALA A 73 -23.68 0.27 -3.80
CA ALA A 73 -23.58 1.36 -4.76
C ALA A 73 -24.95 1.65 -5.40
N THR A 74 -26.00 0.96 -4.94
CA THR A 74 -27.37 1.06 -5.48
C THR A 74 -28.34 1.81 -4.58
N CYS A 75 -27.94 2.07 -3.35
CA CYS A 75 -28.65 2.94 -2.43
C CYS A 75 -28.86 4.35 -3.02
N GLN A 76 -29.79 5.12 -2.47
CA GLN A 76 -30.09 6.46 -3.00
C GLN A 76 -29.91 7.54 -1.94
N ILE A 77 -29.17 8.59 -2.31
CA ILE A 77 -29.01 9.82 -1.54
C ILE A 77 -28.47 9.54 -0.13
N ARG A 78 -29.32 9.62 0.91
CA ARG A 78 -28.93 9.53 2.32
C ARG A 78 -28.69 8.11 2.79
N GLU A 79 -29.32 7.14 2.13
CA GLU A 79 -29.14 5.72 2.44
C GLU A 79 -27.73 5.23 2.07
N CYS A 80 -27.05 5.92 1.13
CA CYS A 80 -25.67 5.61 0.78
C CYS A 80 -24.61 6.24 1.67
N TYR A 81 -24.97 7.07 2.65
CA TYR A 81 -23.96 7.81 3.40
C TYR A 81 -23.07 6.86 4.21
N ASP A 82 -23.63 5.78 4.69
CA ASP A 82 -22.91 4.71 5.38
C ASP A 82 -21.92 3.97 4.44
N HIS A 83 -22.14 4.06 3.12
CA HIS A 83 -21.34 3.45 2.06
C HIS A 83 -20.65 4.52 1.19
N ALA A 84 -20.35 5.71 1.74
CA ALA A 84 -19.83 6.82 0.94
C ALA A 84 -18.51 6.51 0.20
N ALA A 85 -17.77 5.51 0.69
CA ALA A 85 -16.53 5.02 0.07
C ALA A 85 -16.73 3.73 -0.75
N GLY A 86 -17.96 3.36 -1.09
CA GLY A 86 -18.34 2.15 -1.82
C GLY A 86 -18.38 0.88 -0.95
N TYR A 87 -17.59 0.83 0.11
CA TYR A 87 -17.48 -0.31 1.03
C TYR A 87 -17.98 0.02 2.44
N SER A 88 -18.71 -0.93 3.05
CA SER A 88 -18.98 -0.95 4.49
C SER A 88 -18.66 -2.33 5.05
N TYR A 89 -17.84 -2.37 6.11
CA TYR A 89 -17.36 -3.61 6.72
C TYR A 89 -18.49 -4.54 7.16
N ASN A 90 -19.64 -4.01 7.58
CA ASN A 90 -20.73 -4.84 8.10
C ASN A 90 -21.57 -5.52 7.00
N ASP A 91 -21.33 -5.21 5.73
CA ASP A 91 -22.12 -5.76 4.64
C ASP A 91 -21.72 -7.20 4.31
N PRO A 92 -22.69 -8.11 4.15
CA PRO A 92 -22.41 -9.52 3.87
C PRO A 92 -22.17 -9.81 2.37
N THR A 93 -22.33 -8.80 1.51
CA THR A 93 -22.28 -8.98 0.05
C THR A 93 -21.45 -7.90 -0.63
N ILE A 94 -20.82 -8.27 -1.73
CA ILE A 94 -20.04 -7.40 -2.60
C ILE A 94 -20.64 -7.39 -4.01
N GLN A 95 -20.68 -6.23 -4.64
CA GLN A 95 -21.09 -6.04 -6.03
C GLN A 95 -19.93 -6.22 -7.00
N GLY A 96 -18.73 -5.78 -6.63
CA GLY A 96 -17.58 -5.85 -7.49
C GLY A 96 -16.41 -5.07 -6.92
N VAL A 97 -15.47 -4.72 -7.80
CA VAL A 97 -14.41 -3.76 -7.49
C VAL A 97 -14.47 -2.69 -8.56
N SER A 98 -14.61 -1.44 -8.15
CA SER A 98 -14.53 -0.26 -9.01
C SER A 98 -13.18 0.44 -8.87
N HIS A 99 -12.95 1.47 -9.68
CA HIS A 99 -11.64 2.07 -9.88
C HIS A 99 -11.46 3.44 -9.22
N THR A 100 -12.54 4.04 -8.71
CA THR A 100 -12.54 5.41 -8.16
C THR A 100 -13.34 5.46 -6.86
N HIS A 101 -12.78 6.05 -5.80
CA HIS A 101 -13.39 6.10 -4.47
C HIS A 101 -12.97 7.35 -3.70
N PHE A 102 -13.88 7.89 -2.90
CA PHE A 102 -13.54 8.87 -1.87
C PHE A 102 -13.20 8.20 -0.55
N SER A 103 -12.17 8.70 0.14
CA SER A 103 -11.81 8.25 1.49
C SER A 103 -12.26 9.28 2.53
N GLY A 104 -13.18 8.91 3.40
CA GLY A 104 -13.65 9.70 4.54
C GLY A 104 -14.69 10.77 4.21
N ALA A 105 -15.29 10.72 3.01
CA ALA A 105 -16.31 11.68 2.59
C ALA A 105 -17.64 11.48 3.36
N GLY A 106 -18.43 12.55 3.47
CA GLY A 106 -19.78 12.52 4.07
C GLY A 106 -20.91 12.34 3.05
N HIS A 107 -20.56 12.18 1.77
CA HIS A 107 -21.50 11.96 0.67
C HIS A 107 -20.90 10.92 -0.28
N SER A 108 -21.74 10.05 -0.82
CA SER A 108 -21.37 9.01 -1.78
C SER A 108 -21.28 9.58 -3.19
N ASP A 109 -20.16 9.34 -3.86
CA ASP A 109 -19.94 9.60 -5.29
C ASP A 109 -18.78 8.69 -5.76
N LEU A 110 -18.44 8.71 -7.05
CA LEU A 110 -17.50 7.78 -7.69
C LEU A 110 -18.03 6.33 -7.68
N GLY A 111 -17.15 5.33 -7.55
CA GLY A 111 -17.50 3.93 -7.79
C GLY A 111 -17.49 3.55 -9.27
N ASP A 112 -16.69 4.26 -10.08
CA ASP A 112 -16.72 4.14 -11.53
C ASP A 112 -16.02 2.87 -12.02
N ILE A 113 -16.51 2.33 -13.13
CA ILE A 113 -15.95 1.15 -13.80
C ILE A 113 -15.95 -0.05 -12.85
N LEU A 114 -17.14 -0.50 -12.47
CA LEU A 114 -17.31 -1.68 -11.64
C LEU A 114 -17.05 -2.95 -12.44
N VAL A 115 -16.14 -3.78 -11.95
CA VAL A 115 -15.82 -5.08 -12.54
C VAL A 115 -16.24 -6.17 -11.57
N MET A 116 -17.03 -7.12 -12.05
CA MET A 116 -17.47 -8.29 -11.31
C MET A 116 -17.26 -9.56 -12.14
N PRO A 117 -16.41 -10.50 -11.71
CA PRO A 117 -16.22 -11.74 -12.43
C PRO A 117 -17.41 -12.65 -12.11
N GLN A 118 -18.08 -13.13 -13.16
CA GLN A 118 -19.22 -14.02 -13.03
C GLN A 118 -18.88 -15.39 -13.62
N VAL A 119 -19.39 -16.45 -12.97
CA VAL A 119 -19.35 -17.81 -13.48
C VAL A 119 -20.76 -18.26 -13.76
N ARG A 120 -20.94 -19.01 -14.84
CA ARG A 120 -22.25 -19.51 -15.30
C ARG A 120 -23.10 -18.38 -15.90
N GLU A 121 -24.37 -18.30 -15.50
CA GLU A 121 -25.32 -17.31 -16.00
C GLU A 121 -24.88 -15.89 -15.63
N VAL A 122 -24.80 -15.03 -16.65
CA VAL A 122 -24.45 -13.61 -16.47
C VAL A 122 -25.70 -12.84 -16.08
N LYS A 123 -25.67 -12.23 -14.90
CA LYS A 123 -26.71 -11.32 -14.41
C LYS A 123 -26.24 -9.88 -14.59
N LEU A 124 -27.14 -9.02 -15.02
CA LEU A 124 -26.83 -7.62 -15.32
C LEU A 124 -27.20 -6.68 -14.17
N ASP A 125 -28.16 -7.09 -13.34
CA ASP A 125 -28.56 -6.36 -12.15
C ASP A 125 -27.82 -6.88 -10.90
N PRO A 126 -27.45 -5.99 -9.97
CA PRO A 126 -26.76 -6.38 -8.74
C PRO A 126 -27.61 -7.29 -7.85
N GLY A 127 -28.93 -7.10 -7.86
CA GLY A 127 -29.86 -7.82 -7.00
C GLY A 127 -29.97 -7.24 -5.60
N ASP A 128 -30.78 -7.88 -4.77
CA ASP A 128 -31.06 -7.51 -3.38
C ASP A 128 -30.04 -8.18 -2.45
N PRO A 129 -29.31 -7.41 -1.60
CA PRO A 129 -28.34 -7.96 -0.65
C PRO A 129 -28.94 -8.97 0.35
N LYS A 130 -30.26 -8.90 0.60
CA LYS A 130 -30.99 -9.83 1.48
C LYS A 130 -31.47 -11.09 0.78
N GLN A 131 -31.39 -11.15 -0.55
CA GLN A 131 -31.88 -12.28 -1.36
C GLN A 131 -30.75 -12.86 -2.21
N PRO A 132 -30.03 -13.88 -1.71
CA PRO A 132 -28.94 -14.52 -2.44
C PRO A 132 -29.37 -15.02 -3.83
N GLY A 133 -28.57 -14.72 -4.85
CA GLY A 133 -28.85 -15.14 -6.22
C GLY A 133 -29.91 -14.30 -6.94
N SER A 134 -30.41 -13.21 -6.38
CA SER A 134 -31.31 -12.28 -7.10
C SER A 134 -30.60 -11.45 -8.18
N GLY A 135 -29.27 -11.36 -8.15
CA GLY A 135 -28.45 -10.62 -9.12
C GLY A 135 -27.00 -11.09 -9.13
N TYR A 136 -26.08 -10.27 -9.66
CA TYR A 136 -24.66 -10.60 -9.75
C TYR A 136 -23.89 -10.46 -8.44
N ARG A 137 -24.47 -9.81 -7.41
CA ARG A 137 -23.84 -9.70 -6.08
C ARG A 137 -23.42 -11.07 -5.56
N GLN A 138 -22.31 -11.10 -4.84
CA GLN A 138 -21.78 -12.31 -4.24
C GLN A 138 -21.63 -12.11 -2.74
N ARG A 139 -21.86 -13.18 -1.99
CA ARG A 139 -21.50 -13.21 -0.57
C ARG A 139 -19.98 -13.28 -0.41
N PHE A 140 -19.47 -12.70 0.67
CA PHE A 140 -18.07 -12.85 1.08
C PHE A 140 -17.96 -12.95 2.60
N SER A 141 -16.77 -13.28 3.11
CA SER A 141 -16.45 -13.27 4.53
C SER A 141 -15.09 -12.63 4.75
N HIS A 142 -14.96 -11.86 5.84
CA HIS A 142 -13.68 -11.30 6.30
C HIS A 142 -12.62 -12.38 6.58
N ASP A 143 -13.02 -13.62 6.85
CA ASP A 143 -12.07 -14.76 7.01
C ASP A 143 -11.23 -14.99 5.74
N THR A 144 -11.77 -14.60 4.59
CA THR A 144 -11.14 -14.75 3.27
C THR A 144 -10.73 -13.42 2.66
N GLU A 145 -10.96 -12.32 3.37
CA GLU A 145 -10.63 -10.97 2.95
C GLU A 145 -9.25 -10.59 3.50
N LYS A 146 -8.44 -9.97 2.66
CA LYS A 146 -7.10 -9.51 3.02
C LYS A 146 -6.86 -8.16 2.39
N ALA A 147 -6.49 -7.19 3.22
CA ALA A 147 -6.06 -5.87 2.79
C ALA A 147 -4.67 -5.56 3.37
N SER A 148 -3.83 -4.93 2.56
CA SER A 148 -2.56 -4.35 2.96
C SER A 148 -2.24 -3.19 2.02
N PRO A 149 -1.29 -2.29 2.33
CA PRO A 149 -0.94 -1.19 1.43
C PRO A 149 -0.71 -1.67 -0.03
N GLY A 150 -1.49 -1.14 -0.98
CA GLY A 150 -1.42 -1.49 -2.40
C GLY A 150 -1.99 -2.85 -2.79
N TYR A 151 -2.66 -3.56 -1.88
CA TYR A 151 -3.23 -4.89 -2.14
C TYR A 151 -4.57 -5.10 -1.44
N TYR A 152 -5.53 -5.64 -2.18
CA TYR A 152 -6.76 -6.16 -1.62
C TYR A 152 -7.13 -7.49 -2.28
N ALA A 153 -7.68 -8.42 -1.52
CA ALA A 153 -8.21 -9.66 -2.05
C ALA A 153 -9.34 -10.21 -1.21
N VAL A 154 -10.31 -10.83 -1.87
CA VAL A 154 -11.45 -11.48 -1.22
C VAL A 154 -11.88 -12.70 -2.01
N THR A 155 -12.44 -13.70 -1.34
CA THR A 155 -13.05 -14.85 -2.00
C THR A 155 -14.56 -14.63 -2.13
N LEU A 156 -15.07 -14.73 -3.36
CA LEU A 156 -16.49 -14.65 -3.66
C LEU A 156 -17.12 -16.02 -3.33
N ALA A 157 -17.88 -16.09 -2.24
CA ALA A 157 -18.31 -17.34 -1.64
C ALA A 157 -19.21 -18.18 -2.59
N ASP A 158 -20.04 -17.54 -3.40
CA ASP A 158 -21.00 -18.26 -4.25
C ASP A 158 -20.35 -18.86 -5.51
N SER A 159 -19.27 -18.25 -6.00
CA SER A 159 -18.52 -18.71 -7.18
C SER A 159 -17.24 -19.47 -6.85
N GLY A 160 -16.71 -19.30 -5.64
CA GLY A 160 -15.39 -19.80 -5.24
C GLY A 160 -14.22 -19.05 -5.89
N ILE A 161 -14.48 -17.96 -6.62
CA ILE A 161 -13.43 -17.16 -7.27
C ILE A 161 -12.73 -16.31 -6.21
N ARG A 162 -11.40 -16.38 -6.19
CA ARG A 162 -10.58 -15.41 -5.46
C ARG A 162 -10.32 -14.19 -6.33
N ARG A 163 -10.82 -13.03 -5.90
CA ARG A 163 -10.58 -11.74 -6.53
C ARG A 163 -9.39 -11.05 -5.86
N THR A 164 -8.49 -10.48 -6.65
CA THR A 164 -7.32 -9.75 -6.15
C THR A 164 -7.18 -8.43 -6.92
N SER A 165 -7.09 -7.31 -6.22
CA SER A 165 -6.60 -6.05 -6.75
C SER A 165 -5.17 -5.83 -6.27
N ARG A 166 -4.28 -5.55 -7.22
CA ARG A 166 -2.89 -5.18 -6.96
C ARG A 166 -2.57 -3.94 -7.76
N GLU A 167 -1.85 -3.03 -7.13
CA GLU A 167 -1.04 -2.10 -7.87
C GLU A 167 0.30 -2.73 -8.24
N ARG A 168 0.66 -2.61 -9.52
CA ARG A 168 1.89 -3.20 -10.06
C ARG A 168 3.14 -2.59 -9.42
N GLU A 169 4.21 -3.38 -9.39
CA GLU A 169 5.54 -2.98 -8.89
C GLU A 169 6.12 -1.77 -9.64
N GLU A 170 5.84 -1.66 -10.94
CA GLU A 170 6.19 -0.48 -11.76
C GLU A 170 5.47 0.79 -11.29
N THR A 171 4.21 0.64 -10.87
CA THR A 171 3.43 1.74 -10.30
C THR A 171 3.96 2.11 -8.90
N LEU A 172 4.49 1.15 -8.13
CA LEU A 172 5.21 1.41 -6.87
C LEU A 172 6.58 2.09 -7.11
N ALA A 173 7.31 1.72 -8.16
CA ALA A 173 8.56 2.37 -8.57
C ALA A 173 8.34 3.82 -9.00
N LEU A 174 7.31 4.07 -9.83
CA LEU A 174 6.85 5.42 -10.17
C LEU A 174 6.59 6.24 -8.89
N ARG A 175 5.94 5.65 -7.88
CA ARG A 175 5.58 6.38 -6.66
C ARG A 175 6.76 6.73 -5.79
N ARG A 176 7.78 5.87 -5.71
CA ARG A 176 9.03 6.24 -5.03
C ARG A 176 9.66 7.45 -5.71
N GLU A 177 9.69 7.45 -7.04
CA GLU A 177 10.25 8.55 -7.81
C GLU A 177 9.43 9.84 -7.66
N VAL A 178 8.09 9.77 -7.69
CA VAL A 178 7.21 10.92 -7.47
C VAL A 178 7.29 11.41 -6.02
N ALA A 179 7.34 10.51 -5.03
CA ALA A 179 7.48 10.88 -3.62
C ALA A 179 8.82 11.55 -3.33
N GLU A 180 9.91 11.05 -3.93
CA GLU A 180 11.22 11.71 -3.90
C GLU A 180 11.17 13.10 -4.55
N ALA A 181 10.55 13.22 -5.73
CA ALA A 181 10.42 14.49 -6.43
C ALA A 181 9.63 15.53 -5.61
N ILE A 182 8.57 15.09 -4.92
CA ILE A 182 7.81 15.93 -4.00
C ILE A 182 8.67 16.32 -2.78
N ALA A 183 9.40 15.37 -2.20
CA ALA A 183 10.30 15.63 -1.07
C ALA A 183 11.41 16.64 -1.45
N THR A 184 11.89 16.61 -2.68
CA THR A 184 12.87 17.57 -3.23
C THR A 184 12.24 18.84 -3.80
N ARG A 185 10.91 18.99 -3.73
CA ARG A 185 10.13 20.11 -4.32
C ARG A 185 10.41 20.33 -5.81
N ASP A 186 10.53 19.25 -6.57
CA ASP A 186 10.73 19.26 -8.01
C ASP A 186 9.45 18.78 -8.74
N PRO A 187 8.53 19.70 -9.08
CA PRO A 187 7.28 19.35 -9.74
C PRO A 187 7.46 18.91 -11.20
N ALA A 188 8.56 19.30 -11.86
CA ALA A 188 8.84 18.90 -13.24
C ALA A 188 9.25 17.43 -13.30
N ARG A 189 10.06 16.98 -12.34
CA ARG A 189 10.43 15.56 -12.20
C ARG A 189 9.22 14.68 -11.88
N ALA A 190 8.35 15.11 -10.95
CA ALA A 190 7.10 14.41 -10.64
C ALA A 190 6.21 14.28 -11.89
N ARG A 191 6.05 15.37 -12.64
CA ARG A 191 5.26 15.39 -13.88
C ARG A 191 5.84 14.46 -14.94
N ALA A 192 7.15 14.52 -15.19
CA ALA A 192 7.81 13.68 -16.20
C ALA A 192 7.72 12.18 -15.87
N ALA A 193 7.89 11.81 -14.60
CA ALA A 193 7.73 10.42 -14.15
C ALA A 193 6.28 9.93 -14.38
N MET A 194 5.28 10.75 -14.05
CA MET A 194 3.88 10.44 -14.28
C MET A 194 3.54 10.29 -15.78
N GLU A 195 4.04 11.21 -16.62
CA GLU A 195 3.83 11.17 -18.08
C GLU A 195 4.49 9.93 -18.73
N SER A 196 5.70 9.58 -18.30
CA SER A 196 6.42 8.39 -18.78
C SER A 196 5.71 7.10 -18.40
N HIS A 197 5.25 6.98 -17.15
CA HIS A 197 4.50 5.80 -16.70
C HIS A 197 3.16 5.66 -17.43
N PHE A 198 2.46 6.76 -17.67
CA PHE A 198 1.22 6.75 -18.45
C PHE A 198 1.45 6.27 -19.88
N ALA A 199 2.49 6.77 -20.55
CA ALA A 199 2.85 6.36 -21.91
C ALA A 199 3.23 4.86 -22.00
N ASN A 200 3.99 4.36 -21.01
CA ASN A 200 4.41 2.96 -20.96
C ASN A 200 3.24 2.02 -20.61
N SER A 201 2.36 2.44 -19.69
CA SER A 201 1.17 1.69 -19.28
C SER A 201 0.19 1.46 -20.44
N ILE A 202 -0.07 2.49 -21.26
CA ILE A 202 -0.91 2.37 -22.47
C ILE A 202 -0.20 1.51 -23.53
N GLY A 203 1.11 1.70 -23.72
CA GLY A 203 1.89 0.97 -24.73
C GLY A 203 2.05 -0.53 -24.44
N GLU A 204 2.05 -0.95 -23.19
CA GLU A 204 2.04 -2.38 -22.82
C GLU A 204 0.64 -2.99 -22.84
N MET A 205 -0.38 -2.24 -22.40
CA MET A 205 -1.78 -2.68 -22.49
C MET A 205 -2.22 -3.01 -23.93
N LEU A 206 -1.69 -2.28 -24.91
CA LEU A 206 -1.93 -2.53 -26.34
C LEU A 206 -1.06 -3.66 -26.93
N ARG A 207 0.05 -4.04 -26.28
CA ARG A 207 0.92 -5.14 -26.74
C ARG A 207 0.42 -6.51 -26.31
N ASP A 208 -0.33 -6.61 -25.20
CA ASP A 208 -0.92 -7.88 -24.76
C ASP A 208 -2.24 -8.21 -25.47
N GLN A 209 -2.72 -7.35 -26.38
CA GLN A 209 -3.98 -7.51 -27.10
C GLN A 209 -3.83 -7.72 -28.63
N PHE A 210 -2.59 -7.79 -29.15
CA PHE A 210 -2.27 -8.13 -30.55
C PHE A 210 -1.05 -9.06 -30.62
#